data_AF-A0A835IW20-F1
#
_entry.id   AF-A0A835IW20-F1
#
_cell.length_a   1.000
_cell.length_b   1.000
_cell.length_c   1.000
_cell.angle_alpha   90.00
_cell.angle_beta   90.00
_cell.angle_gamma   90.00
#
_symmetry.space_group_name_H-M   'P 1'
#
loop_
_entity.id
_entity.type
_entity.pdbx_description
1 polymer ?
#
loop_
_entity_poly.entity_id
_entity_poly.type
_entity_poly.pdbx_seq_one_letter_code
_entity_poly.pdbx_strand_id
1 'polypeptide(L)'
;MDTGLNKTYGYKLTLLAISLFLSLQCSTVSGTNWGSGFASVYLKNDIAENITLYAHCKSADNDLGKRILSYGQSFDWSFGINFFRTTLFWCNLWYLADSEGGVVSGSGDIFRVKQLEGCENNFDCYRAARKDGVHAYKFDPQQEDYILFAWMS
;
A
#
# COMPACT_ATOMS: atom_id res chain seq x y z
N MET A 1 1.96 -27.59 -62.76
CA MET A 1 2.73 -26.48 -62.16
C MET A 1 1.80 -25.83 -61.13
N ASP A 2 1.58 -26.45 -59.96
CA ASP A 2 0.43 -26.09 -59.10
C ASP A 2 0.75 -26.04 -57.60
N THR A 3 2.02 -26.21 -57.23
CA THR A 3 2.47 -26.22 -55.83
C THR A 3 2.56 -24.82 -55.21
N GLY A 4 2.75 -23.77 -56.02
CA GLY A 4 2.88 -22.38 -55.54
C GLY A 4 1.56 -21.71 -55.19
N LEU A 5 0.47 -22.07 -55.88
CA LEU A 5 -0.86 -21.51 -55.63
C LEU A 5 -1.39 -22.01 -54.28
N ASN A 6 -1.42 -23.33 -54.06
CA ASN A 6 -1.91 -23.93 -52.82
C ASN A 6 -1.15 -23.46 -51.58
N LYS A 7 0.17 -23.23 -51.70
CA LYS A 7 0.98 -22.68 -50.62
C LYS A 7 0.60 -21.23 -50.30
N THR A 8 0.36 -20.42 -51.33
CA THR A 8 -0.06 -19.01 -51.19
C THR A 8 -1.47 -18.88 -50.62
N TYR A 9 -2.41 -19.73 -51.05
CA TYR A 9 -3.74 -19.80 -50.46
C TYR A 9 -3.67 -20.26 -49.01
N GLY A 10 -2.84 -21.25 -48.70
CA GLY A 10 -2.55 -21.69 -47.33
C GLY A 10 -2.04 -20.57 -46.44
N TYR A 11 -1.05 -19.78 -46.89
CA TYR A 11 -0.53 -18.62 -46.14
C TYR A 11 -1.57 -17.52 -45.94
N LYS A 12 -2.44 -17.26 -46.93
CA LYS A 12 -3.52 -16.28 -46.81
C LYS A 12 -4.62 -16.76 -45.86
N LEU A 13 -4.96 -18.05 -45.90
CA LEU A 13 -5.92 -18.69 -45.00
C LEU A 13 -5.40 -18.70 -43.55
N THR A 14 -4.11 -18.99 -43.33
CA THR A 14 -3.52 -18.95 -41.98
C THR A 14 -3.40 -17.52 -41.45
N LEU A 15 -3.03 -16.53 -42.27
CA LEU A 15 -2.98 -15.13 -41.85
C LEU A 15 -4.37 -14.58 -41.48
N LEU A 16 -5.41 -14.91 -42.25
CA LEU A 16 -6.80 -14.55 -41.93
C LEU A 16 -7.28 -15.22 -40.64
N ALA A 17 -6.91 -16.48 -40.40
CA ALA A 17 -7.24 -17.18 -39.15
C ALA A 17 -6.54 -16.54 -37.94
N ILE A 18 -5.26 -16.16 -38.07
CA ILE A 18 -4.49 -15.49 -37.01
C ILE A 18 -5.07 -14.09 -36.71
N SER A 19 -5.47 -13.32 -37.73
CA SER A 19 -6.11 -12.02 -37.50
C SER A 19 -7.46 -12.14 -36.82
N LEU A 20 -8.23 -13.20 -37.15
CA LEU A 20 -9.51 -13.48 -36.50
C LEU A 20 -9.30 -13.86 -35.02
N PHE A 21 -8.29 -14.67 -34.71
CA PHE A 21 -7.91 -15.05 -33.35
C PHE A 21 -7.38 -13.88 -32.50
N LEU A 22 -6.64 -12.93 -33.09
CA LEU A 22 -6.20 -11.71 -32.40
C LEU A 22 -7.37 -10.77 -32.09
N SER A 23 -8.36 -10.68 -32.97
CA SER A 23 -9.59 -9.90 -32.73
C SER A 23 -10.55 -10.53 -31.71
N LEU A 24 -10.39 -11.83 -31.43
CA LEU A 24 -11.13 -12.57 -30.40
C LEU A 24 -10.56 -12.41 -28.98
N GLN A 25 -9.42 -11.71 -28.82
CA GLN A 25 -8.93 -11.26 -27.50
C GLN A 25 -9.60 -9.96 -27.03
N CYS A 26 -10.89 -9.79 -27.33
CA CYS A 26 -11.76 -8.84 -26.63
C CYS A 26 -12.78 -9.62 -25.80
N SER A 27 -12.33 -10.66 -25.11
CA SER A 27 -13.06 -11.12 -23.95
C SER A 27 -12.65 -10.17 -22.84
N THR A 28 -13.48 -9.16 -22.64
CA THR A 28 -13.71 -8.47 -21.38
C THR A 28 -12.74 -8.91 -20.28
N VAL A 29 -11.91 -7.99 -19.75
CA VAL A 29 -11.61 -8.06 -18.33
C VAL A 29 -12.99 -7.88 -17.69
N SER A 30 -13.73 -8.98 -17.56
CA SER A 30 -14.84 -9.07 -16.66
C SER A 30 -14.19 -8.67 -15.37
N GLY A 31 -14.46 -7.43 -14.93
CA GLY A 31 -14.14 -7.00 -13.59
C GLY A 31 -14.78 -8.07 -12.74
N THR A 32 -13.97 -9.05 -12.34
CA THR A 32 -14.32 -9.94 -11.27
C THR A 32 -14.71 -8.96 -10.20
N ASN A 33 -15.95 -9.05 -9.73
CA ASN A 33 -16.34 -8.46 -8.47
C ASN A 33 -15.40 -9.08 -7.42
N TRP A 34 -14.15 -8.60 -7.37
CA TRP A 34 -13.26 -8.80 -6.25
C TRP A 34 -13.92 -7.94 -5.20
N GLY A 35 -14.55 -8.59 -4.22
CA GLY A 35 -14.98 -7.96 -2.98
C GLY A 35 -13.78 -7.48 -2.13
N SER A 36 -12.78 -6.90 -2.80
CA SER A 36 -11.61 -6.22 -2.28
C SER A 36 -12.04 -4.81 -1.94
N GLY A 37 -12.37 -4.56 -0.67
CA GLY A 37 -12.51 -3.20 -0.17
C GLY A 37 -11.24 -2.39 -0.45
N PHE A 38 -11.38 -1.09 -0.62
CA PHE A 38 -10.24 -0.17 -0.59
C PHE A 38 -9.95 0.21 0.86
N ALA A 39 -8.68 0.48 1.14
CA ALA A 39 -8.22 1.00 2.42
C ALA A 39 -7.22 2.12 2.19
N SER A 40 -7.13 3.03 3.17
CA SER A 40 -6.14 4.10 3.18
C SER A 40 -5.44 4.15 4.54
N VAL A 41 -4.16 4.50 4.53
CA VAL A 41 -3.39 4.74 5.76
C VAL A 41 -2.87 6.16 5.72
N TYR A 42 -2.99 6.86 6.85
CA TYR A 42 -2.49 8.21 7.06
C TYR A 42 -1.49 8.20 8.21
N LEU A 43 -0.20 8.33 7.91
CA LEU A 43 0.87 8.33 8.92
C LEU A 43 1.40 9.73 9.15
N LYS A 44 0.94 10.37 10.22
CA LYS A 44 1.36 11.72 10.64
C LYS A 44 2.61 11.67 11.52
N ASN A 45 3.54 12.59 11.29
CA ASN A 45 4.57 12.94 12.27
C ASN A 45 4.01 13.89 13.33
N ASP A 46 3.87 13.41 14.56
CA ASP A 46 3.34 14.14 15.72
C ASP A 46 4.31 14.07 16.92
N ILE A 47 5.61 13.95 16.65
CA ILE A 47 6.63 13.75 17.70
C ILE A 47 6.92 15.07 18.43
N ALA A 48 7.37 16.09 17.69
CA ALA A 48 7.62 17.47 18.15
C ALA A 48 7.98 18.38 16.95
N GLU A 49 7.82 19.70 17.10
CA GLU A 49 8.01 20.71 16.03
C GLU A 49 9.35 20.62 15.27
N ASN A 50 10.44 20.28 15.95
CA ASN A 50 11.78 20.21 15.36
C ASN A 50 12.22 18.79 14.97
N ILE A 51 11.34 17.80 15.12
CA ILE A 51 11.64 16.41 14.79
C ILE A 51 11.23 16.10 13.36
N THR A 52 12.21 15.68 12.56
CA THR A 52 11.96 15.11 11.23
C THR A 52 11.88 13.59 11.33
N LEU A 53 10.75 13.02 10.90
CA LEU A 53 10.52 11.58 10.86
C LEU A 53 10.87 11.04 9.47
N TYR A 54 11.64 9.96 9.44
CA TYR A 54 11.90 9.17 8.25
C TYR A 54 11.06 7.91 8.29
N ALA A 55 10.33 7.64 7.21
CA ALA A 55 9.43 6.50 7.10
C ALA A 55 9.76 5.67 5.87
N HIS A 56 9.89 4.36 6.02
CA HIS A 56 9.95 3.41 4.91
C HIS A 56 8.89 2.33 5.11
N CYS A 57 7.81 2.43 4.36
CA CYS A 57 6.67 1.53 4.47
C CYS A 57 6.56 0.64 3.24
N LYS A 58 6.14 -0.61 3.45
CA LYS A 58 5.92 -1.57 2.36
C LYS A 58 4.93 -2.66 2.75
N SER A 59 4.39 -3.33 1.76
CA SER A 59 3.73 -4.64 1.87
C SER A 59 4.63 -5.73 1.29
N ALA A 60 4.13 -6.96 1.20
CA ALA A 60 4.85 -8.05 0.54
C ALA A 60 5.15 -7.75 -0.93
N ASP A 61 4.21 -7.09 -1.61
CA ASP A 61 4.23 -6.91 -3.07
C ASP A 61 4.53 -5.47 -3.51
N ASN A 62 4.47 -4.50 -2.59
CA ASN A 62 4.57 -3.08 -2.91
C ASN A 62 5.47 -2.33 -1.93
N ASP A 63 6.60 -1.81 -2.42
CA ASP A 63 7.47 -0.92 -1.67
C ASP A 63 7.08 0.55 -1.95
N LEU A 64 6.66 1.28 -0.91
CA LEU A 64 6.21 2.67 -1.06
C LEU A 64 7.38 3.66 -1.02
N GLY A 65 8.60 3.16 -0.78
CA GLY A 65 9.82 3.94 -0.67
C GLY A 65 9.98 4.69 0.64
N LYS A 66 11.04 5.50 0.69
CA LYS A 66 11.35 6.36 1.83
C LYS A 66 10.64 7.70 1.71
N ARG A 67 10.08 8.18 2.83
CA ARG A 67 9.49 9.51 2.98
C ARG A 67 10.13 10.23 4.16
N ILE A 68 10.23 11.54 4.04
CA ILE A 68 10.75 12.45 5.05
C ILE A 68 9.58 13.37 5.42
N LEU A 69 9.22 13.38 6.70
CA LEU A 69 8.05 14.10 7.21
C LEU A 69 8.52 15.11 8.25
N SER A 70 8.33 16.40 7.97
CA SER A 70 8.41 17.44 9.00
C SER A 70 7.26 17.28 10.00
N TYR A 71 7.36 17.94 11.16
CA TYR A 71 6.29 17.94 12.13
C TYR A 71 4.95 18.36 11.51
N GLY A 72 3.89 17.62 11.83
CA GLY A 72 2.54 17.85 11.32
C GLY A 72 2.29 17.28 9.91
N GLN A 73 3.30 16.88 9.16
CA GLN A 73 3.13 16.26 7.83
C GLN A 73 2.74 14.79 7.93
N SER A 74 2.07 14.31 6.89
CA SER A 74 1.63 12.92 6.78
C SER A 74 2.17 12.22 5.53
N PHE A 75 2.42 10.92 5.68
CA PHE A 75 2.63 9.99 4.58
C PHE A 75 1.38 9.15 4.37
N ASP A 76 0.70 9.39 3.25
CA ASP A 76 -0.60 8.81 2.98
C ASP A 76 -0.57 7.94 1.73
N TRP A 77 -1.30 6.81 1.75
CA TRP A 77 -1.48 5.96 0.58
C TRP A 77 -2.76 5.13 0.68
N SER A 78 -3.33 4.80 -0.49
CA SER A 78 -4.49 3.93 -0.63
C SER A 78 -4.16 2.68 -1.44
N PHE A 79 -4.85 1.58 -1.14
CA PHE A 79 -4.61 0.29 -1.77
C PHE A 79 -5.86 -0.60 -1.75
N GLY A 80 -5.90 -1.58 -2.66
CA GLY A 80 -6.92 -2.62 -2.66
C GLY A 80 -6.56 -3.73 -1.66
N ILE A 81 -7.56 -4.20 -0.90
CA ILE A 81 -7.43 -5.38 -0.04
C ILE A 81 -7.42 -6.62 -0.95
N ASN A 82 -6.45 -7.51 -0.80
CA ASN A 82 -6.39 -8.70 -1.66
C ASN A 82 -7.58 -9.65 -1.40
N PHE A 83 -7.88 -10.49 -2.39
CA PHE A 83 -9.03 -11.41 -2.35
C PHE A 83 -9.03 -12.33 -1.11
N PHE A 84 -7.84 -12.74 -0.65
CA PHE A 84 -7.68 -13.61 0.52
C PHE A 84 -7.71 -12.88 1.87
N ARG A 85 -7.93 -11.55 1.88
CA ARG A 85 -7.92 -10.71 3.09
C ARG A 85 -6.68 -10.95 3.97
N THR A 86 -5.51 -10.90 3.34
CA THR A 86 -4.20 -11.00 4.00
C THR A 86 -3.35 -9.74 3.85
N THR A 87 -3.91 -8.66 3.29
CA THR A 87 -3.19 -7.39 3.09
C THR A 87 -2.61 -6.85 4.41
N LEU A 88 -1.33 -6.53 4.36
CA LEU A 88 -0.50 -6.06 5.46
C LEU A 88 0.48 -5.00 4.94
N PHE A 89 0.63 -3.91 5.67
CA PHE A 89 1.74 -2.97 5.52
C PHE A 89 2.48 -2.85 6.83
N TRP A 90 3.81 -2.80 6.75
CA TRP A 90 4.68 -2.49 7.88
C TRP A 90 5.60 -1.34 7.52
N CYS A 91 6.04 -0.61 8.53
CA CYS A 91 6.92 0.53 8.38
C CYS A 91 8.15 0.40 9.26
N ASN A 92 9.31 0.78 8.71
CA ASN A 92 10.49 1.14 9.48
C ASN A 92 10.51 2.66 9.62
N LEU A 93 10.56 3.14 10.85
CA LEU A 93 10.48 4.55 11.18
C LEU A 93 11.67 4.94 12.04
N TRP A 94 12.25 6.10 11.80
CA TRP A 94 13.32 6.61 12.65
C TRP A 94 13.39 8.14 12.62
N TYR A 95 13.97 8.70 13.68
CA TYR A 95 14.27 10.12 13.79
C TYR A 95 15.53 10.33 14.62
N LEU A 96 16.10 11.52 14.56
CA LEU A 96 17.25 11.91 15.37
C LEU A 96 16.75 12.56 16.66
N ALA A 97 17.19 12.06 17.82
CA ALA A 97 16.86 12.65 19.11
C ALA A 97 17.53 14.03 19.28
N ASP A 98 16.75 15.01 19.75
CA ASP A 98 17.17 16.42 19.86
C ASP A 98 18.44 16.63 20.70
N SER A 99 18.52 15.99 21.88
CA SER A 99 19.54 16.31 22.88
C SER A 99 20.76 15.38 22.89
N GLU A 100 20.69 14.22 22.23
CA GLU A 100 21.72 13.18 22.36
C GLU A 100 22.29 12.69 21.03
N GLY A 101 21.76 13.16 19.89
CA GLY A 101 22.23 12.74 18.56
C GLY A 101 22.03 11.23 18.27
N GLY A 102 21.33 10.52 19.16
CA GLY A 102 20.96 9.13 18.99
C GLY A 102 19.87 8.97 17.93
N VAL A 103 19.89 7.82 17.24
CA VAL A 103 18.81 7.42 16.33
C VAL A 103 17.77 6.69 17.15
N VAL A 104 16.56 7.24 17.23
CA VAL A 104 15.40 6.55 17.79
C VAL A 104 14.67 5.88 16.63
N SER A 105 14.38 4.59 16.73
CA SER A 105 13.77 3.85 15.63
C SER A 105 12.71 2.86 16.10
N GLY A 106 11.77 2.53 15.22
CA GLY A 106 10.71 1.57 15.49
C GLY A 106 10.30 0.87 14.20
N SER A 107 9.89 -0.40 14.32
CA SER A 107 9.36 -1.17 13.21
C SER A 107 8.14 -1.95 13.65
N GLY A 108 7.09 -1.89 12.85
CA GLY A 108 5.88 -2.65 13.13
C GLY A 108 4.83 -2.53 12.02
N ASP A 109 3.76 -3.29 12.20
CA ASP A 109 2.62 -3.27 11.31
C ASP A 109 1.89 -1.93 11.46
N ILE A 110 1.67 -1.25 10.35
CA ILE A 110 0.90 -0.01 10.30
C ILE A 110 -0.55 -0.26 9.88
N PHE A 111 -0.76 -1.31 9.10
CA PHE A 111 -2.08 -1.76 8.68
C PHE A 111 -2.08 -3.27 8.55
N ARG A 112 -3.10 -3.91 9.09
CA ARG A 112 -3.37 -5.33 8.91
C ARG A 112 -4.87 -5.48 8.78
N VAL A 113 -5.36 -6.08 7.69
CA VAL A 113 -6.82 -6.15 7.45
C VAL A 113 -7.62 -6.89 8.55
N LYS A 114 -6.95 -7.70 9.37
CA LYS A 114 -7.54 -8.39 10.54
C LYS A 114 -7.47 -7.59 11.85
N GLN A 115 -6.82 -6.42 11.84
CA GLN A 115 -6.54 -5.59 13.00
C GLN A 115 -6.73 -4.11 12.63
N LEU A 116 -7.86 -3.55 13.07
CA LEU A 116 -8.42 -2.30 12.54
C LEU A 116 -8.54 -1.20 13.60
N GLU A 117 -7.71 -1.23 14.65
CA GLU A 117 -7.67 -0.14 15.63
C GLU A 117 -7.27 1.17 14.93
N GLY A 118 -7.92 2.27 15.34
CA GLY A 118 -7.78 3.58 14.71
C GLY A 118 -8.25 3.64 13.24
N CYS A 119 -9.00 2.64 12.76
CA CYS A 119 -9.61 2.68 11.44
C CYS A 119 -11.09 3.05 11.52
N GLU A 120 -11.54 3.85 10.56
CA GLU A 120 -12.92 4.29 10.39
C GLU A 120 -13.62 3.53 9.25
N ASN A 121 -14.86 3.91 8.97
CA ASN A 121 -15.64 3.36 7.86
C ASN A 121 -14.83 3.47 6.56
N ASN A 122 -14.83 2.42 5.74
CA ASN A 122 -14.00 2.29 4.53
C ASN A 122 -12.50 2.01 4.76
N PHE A 123 -12.11 1.52 5.95
CA PHE A 123 -10.72 1.16 6.24
C PHE A 123 -9.75 2.33 6.12
N ASP A 124 -10.21 3.55 6.43
CA ASP A 124 -9.35 4.72 6.59
C ASP A 124 -8.71 4.65 7.98
N CYS A 125 -7.41 4.39 8.02
CA CYS A 125 -6.66 4.13 9.24
C CYS A 125 -5.71 5.28 9.57
N TYR A 126 -5.92 5.91 10.72
CA TYR A 126 -5.13 7.07 11.15
C TYR A 126 -4.03 6.66 12.12
N ARG A 127 -2.83 7.19 11.89
CA ARG A 127 -1.61 6.84 12.61
C ARG A 127 -0.82 8.07 12.96
N ALA A 128 -0.29 8.12 14.17
CA ALA A 128 0.54 9.22 14.64
C ALA A 128 1.83 8.65 15.24
N ALA A 129 2.98 9.02 14.68
CA ALA A 129 4.25 8.84 15.37
C ALA A 129 4.36 9.91 16.46
N ARG A 130 4.45 9.50 17.73
CA ARG A 130 4.55 10.35 18.92
C ARG A 130 5.81 10.04 19.70
N LYS A 131 6.05 10.67 20.84
CA LYS A 131 7.30 10.53 21.62
C LYS A 131 7.58 9.12 22.16
N ASP A 132 6.55 8.32 22.40
CA ASP A 132 6.61 7.00 23.01
C ASP A 132 6.45 5.84 21.99
N GLY A 133 5.88 6.11 20.83
CA GLY A 133 5.77 5.14 19.75
C GLY A 133 4.84 5.60 18.64
N VAL A 134 4.36 4.64 17.86
CA VAL A 134 3.35 4.86 16.83
C VAL A 134 1.99 4.47 17.36
N HIS A 135 1.05 5.39 17.24
CA HIS A 135 -0.30 5.32 17.78
C HIS A 135 -1.33 5.16 16.67
N ALA A 136 -2.39 4.41 16.95
CA ALA A 136 -3.58 4.29 16.14
C ALA A 136 -4.74 5.00 16.86
N TYR A 137 -5.20 6.10 16.27
CA TYR A 137 -6.17 6.99 16.89
C TYR A 137 -7.41 7.17 16.00
N LYS A 138 -8.47 7.73 16.56
CA LYS A 138 -9.64 8.24 15.83
C LYS A 138 -9.87 9.71 16.15
N PHE A 139 -10.64 10.40 15.31
CA PHE A 139 -10.97 11.80 15.57
C PHE A 139 -11.99 11.99 16.69
N ASP A 140 -12.76 10.95 17.04
CA ASP A 140 -13.66 10.99 18.19
C ASP A 140 -12.86 11.00 19.50
N PRO A 141 -12.92 12.09 20.29
CA PRO A 141 -12.15 12.22 21.53
C PRO A 141 -12.59 11.26 22.65
N GLN A 142 -13.71 10.55 22.49
CA GLN A 142 -14.14 9.54 23.46
C GLN A 142 -13.48 8.16 23.24
N GLN A 143 -12.77 7.98 22.13
CA GLN A 143 -12.15 6.69 21.80
C GLN A 143 -10.66 6.67 22.19
N GLU A 144 -10.26 5.56 22.82
CA GLU A 144 -8.88 5.34 23.25
C GLU A 144 -7.92 5.28 22.05
N ASP A 145 -6.72 5.81 22.30
CA ASP A 145 -5.56 5.70 21.42
C ASP A 145 -4.78 4.42 21.75
N TYR A 146 -4.33 3.71 20.73
CA TYR A 146 -3.62 2.43 20.89
C TYR A 146 -2.20 2.54 20.36
N ILE A 147 -1.21 2.27 21.22
CA ILE A 147 0.18 2.14 20.75
C ILE A 147 0.32 0.84 19.95
N LEU A 148 0.63 0.98 18.66
CA LEU A 148 0.89 -0.16 17.77
C LEU A 148 2.27 -0.77 18.05
N PHE A 149 3.26 0.10 18.25
CA PHE A 149 4.60 -0.29 18.67
C PHE A 149 5.34 0.90 19.28
N ALA A 150 6.15 0.62 20.29
CA ALA A 150 7.02 1.60 20.92
C ALA A 150 8.31 1.81 20.12
N TRP A 151 8.98 2.92 20.38
CA TRP A 151 10.34 3.11 19.89
C TRP A 151 11.33 2.18 20.60
N MET A 152 12.35 1.78 19.87
CA MET A 152 13.56 1.13 20.37
C MET A 152 14.64 2.20 20.51
N SER A 153 15.27 2.26 21.70
CA SER A 153 16.43 3.10 22.01
C SER A 153 17.73 2.31 21.93
#